data_AF-A0A7J8WP42-F1
#
_entry.id   AF-A0A7J8WP42-F1
#
_cell.length_a   1.000
_cell.length_b   1.000
_cell.length_c   1.000
_cell.angle_alpha   90.00
_cell.angle_beta   90.00
_cell.angle_gamma   90.00
#
_symmetry.space_group_name_H-M   'P 1'
#
loop_
_entity.id
_entity.type
_entity.pdbx_description
1 polymer ?
#
loop_
_entity_poly.entity_id
_entity_poly.type
_entity_poly.pdbx_seq_one_letter_code
_entity_poly.pdbx_strand_id
1 'polypeptide(L)'
;GTRFTEARLLAAQEYAVSQGLPIPRNVLVPPIYDLTVAIPKTSPSPTLLRFCNGQSSVVYIHIKRRLMKQLPETDEAVAQRCKDIFVEKMITTTTEQFILDFYGNAAKSIAAVITSWACIVAYGILKFLQWSSLLSSWKGIALSAYGLAIVSILMQILILFTQSERSNPAAKVAPRKPPKNDPQSPNSLWKLLLA
;
A
#
# COMPACT_ATOMS: atom_id res chain seq x y z
N GLY A 1 33.42 -0.43 19.27
CA GLY A 1 32.34 -1.05 18.47
C GLY A 1 31.58 -2.07 19.30
N THR A 2 30.26 -2.11 19.19
CA THR A 2 29.32 -2.97 19.94
C THR A 2 29.19 -4.39 19.37
N ARG A 3 30.20 -4.90 18.65
CA ARG A 3 30.17 -6.27 18.14
C ARG A 3 30.35 -7.24 19.32
N PHE A 4 29.34 -8.07 19.53
CA PHE A 4 29.46 -9.25 20.38
C PHE A 4 30.28 -10.27 19.57
N THR A 5 31.52 -10.52 20.00
CA THR A 5 32.42 -11.52 19.41
C THR A 5 32.39 -12.79 20.23
N GLU A 6 32.89 -13.91 19.71
CA GLU A 6 32.94 -15.18 20.46
C GLU A 6 33.76 -15.04 21.76
N ALA A 7 34.88 -14.33 21.71
CA ALA A 7 35.68 -14.04 22.91
C ALA A 7 34.88 -13.26 23.99
N ARG A 8 34.02 -12.32 23.57
CA ARG A 8 33.15 -11.58 24.48
C ARG A 8 32.00 -12.42 24.99
N LEU A 9 31.52 -13.39 24.22
CA LEU A 9 30.53 -14.36 24.68
C LEU A 9 31.12 -15.24 25.78
N LEU A 10 32.34 -15.77 25.59
CA LEU A 10 33.01 -16.58 26.61
C LEU A 10 33.21 -15.80 27.93
N ALA A 11 33.74 -14.58 27.84
CA ALA A 11 33.90 -13.73 29.03
C ALA A 11 32.56 -13.42 29.72
N ALA A 12 31.48 -13.21 28.95
CA ALA A 12 30.14 -13.00 29.51
C ALA A 12 29.55 -14.27 30.14
N GLN A 13 29.87 -15.45 29.60
CA GLN A 13 29.47 -16.74 30.17
C GLN A 13 30.17 -17.00 31.50
N GLU A 14 31.48 -16.80 31.57
CA GLU A 14 32.27 -16.93 32.81
C GLU A 14 31.76 -15.97 33.89
N TYR A 15 31.49 -14.72 33.51
CA TYR A 15 30.89 -13.74 34.41
C TYR A 15 29.49 -14.17 34.89
N ALA A 16 28.61 -14.62 33.98
CA ALA A 16 27.27 -15.06 34.33
C ALA A 16 27.28 -16.26 35.28
N VAL A 17 28.19 -17.22 35.07
CA VAL A 17 28.41 -18.36 35.98
C VAL A 17 28.87 -17.87 37.36
N SER A 18 29.79 -16.89 37.41
CA SER A 18 30.28 -16.34 38.69
C SER A 18 29.22 -15.57 39.48
N GLN A 19 28.26 -14.94 38.80
CA GLN A 19 27.22 -14.10 39.41
C GLN A 19 25.87 -14.84 39.58
N GLY A 20 25.79 -16.12 39.20
CA GLY A 20 24.53 -16.88 39.22
C GLY A 20 23.46 -16.32 38.26
N LEU A 21 23.88 -15.62 37.21
CA LEU A 21 23.00 -15.02 36.21
C LEU A 21 22.68 -16.01 35.07
N PRO A 22 21.58 -15.82 34.33
CA PRO A 22 21.28 -16.62 33.14
C PRO A 22 22.41 -16.54 32.10
N ILE A 23 22.92 -17.70 31.69
CA ILE A 23 24.08 -17.81 30.80
C ILE A 23 23.68 -17.46 29.35
N PRO A 24 24.30 -16.44 28.72
CA PRO A 24 24.03 -16.11 27.33
C PRO A 24 24.60 -17.20 26.40
N ARG A 25 23.79 -17.66 25.43
CA ARG A 25 24.16 -18.74 24.49
C ARG A 25 24.46 -18.28 23.06
N ASN A 26 23.94 -17.12 22.66
CA ASN A 26 23.98 -16.70 21.26
C ASN A 26 24.83 -15.46 21.05
N VAL A 27 25.66 -15.49 20.01
CA VAL A 27 26.29 -14.29 19.45
C VAL A 27 25.27 -13.58 18.55
N LEU A 28 24.98 -12.31 18.82
CA LEU A 28 24.16 -11.49 17.94
C LEU A 28 24.96 -11.16 16.68
N VAL A 29 24.68 -11.87 15.58
CA VAL A 29 25.21 -11.54 14.27
C VAL A 29 24.30 -10.50 13.63
N PRO A 30 24.77 -9.26 13.37
CA PRO A 30 23.95 -8.26 12.72
C PRO A 30 23.59 -8.76 11.30
N PRO A 31 22.31 -8.84 10.93
CA PRO A 31 21.90 -9.11 9.56
C PRO A 31 21.95 -7.83 8.71
N ILE A 32 22.16 -7.98 7.40
CA ILE A 32 21.98 -6.91 6.43
C ILE A 32 20.55 -7.03 5.88
N TYR A 33 19.83 -5.92 5.80
CA TYR A 33 18.49 -5.87 5.23
C TYR A 33 18.52 -5.13 3.90
N ASP A 34 18.17 -5.83 2.83
CA ASP A 34 17.96 -5.21 1.52
C ASP A 34 16.51 -4.74 1.44
N LEU A 35 16.31 -3.42 1.47
CA LEU A 35 15.00 -2.79 1.28
C LEU A 35 14.81 -2.41 -0.20
N THR A 36 13.83 -3.02 -0.86
CA THR A 36 13.35 -2.60 -2.17
C THR A 36 12.00 -1.93 -2.02
N VAL A 37 11.89 -0.69 -2.49
CA VAL A 37 10.65 0.08 -2.44
C VAL A 37 10.13 0.21 -3.86
N ALA A 38 8.88 -0.20 -4.07
CA ALA A 38 8.19 -0.08 -5.35
C ALA A 38 6.95 0.79 -5.16
N ILE A 39 6.82 1.80 -6.01
CA ILE A 39 5.67 2.70 -6.06
C ILE A 39 4.96 2.43 -7.39
N PRO A 40 3.70 1.96 -7.38
CA PRO A 40 2.99 1.66 -8.61
C PRO A 40 2.66 2.97 -9.34
N LYS A 41 2.82 2.97 -10.67
CA LYS A 41 2.53 4.14 -11.53
C LYS A 41 1.07 4.58 -11.51
N THR A 42 0.17 3.68 -11.10
CA THR A 42 -1.27 3.94 -10.98
C THR A 42 -1.63 4.69 -9.69
N SER A 43 -0.73 4.71 -8.70
CA SER A 43 -0.94 5.43 -7.45
C SER A 43 -0.17 6.75 -7.46
N PRO A 44 -0.68 7.78 -6.75
CA PRO A 44 0.05 9.03 -6.64
C PRO A 44 1.35 8.86 -5.84
N SER A 45 2.44 9.40 -6.38
CA SER A 45 3.77 9.29 -5.78
C SER A 45 3.80 9.80 -4.33
N PRO A 46 4.37 9.04 -3.39
CA PRO A 46 4.50 9.46 -1.99
C PRO A 46 5.47 10.64 -1.91
N THR A 47 4.92 11.85 -1.78
CA THR A 47 5.68 13.09 -1.60
C THR A 47 5.53 13.58 -0.18
N LEU A 48 6.56 14.25 0.38
CA LEU A 48 6.48 14.82 1.73
C LEU A 48 5.29 15.76 1.90
N LEU A 49 5.01 16.60 0.89
CA LEU A 49 3.83 17.48 0.88
C LEU A 49 2.52 16.72 1.03
N ARG A 50 2.39 15.57 0.37
CA ARG A 50 1.19 14.72 0.47
C ARG A 50 1.05 14.09 1.84
N PHE A 51 2.17 13.62 2.41
CA PHE A 51 2.22 13.08 3.76
C PHE A 51 1.81 14.14 4.80
N CYS A 52 2.35 15.36 4.71
CA CYS A 52 1.96 16.47 5.59
C CYS A 52 0.48 16.89 5.42
N ASN A 53 -0.06 16.74 4.21
CA ASN A 53 -1.47 17.01 3.91
C ASN A 53 -2.40 15.83 4.24
N GLY A 54 -1.90 14.77 4.89
CA GLY A 54 -2.70 13.60 5.28
C GLY A 54 -3.20 12.75 4.11
N GLN A 55 -2.60 12.89 2.92
CA GLN A 55 -3.01 12.12 1.75
C GLN A 55 -2.40 10.73 1.77
N SER A 56 -3.25 9.71 1.60
CA SER A 56 -2.81 8.32 1.48
C SER A 56 -2.01 8.09 0.18
N SER A 57 -0.98 7.25 0.27
CA SER A 57 -0.19 6.73 -0.86
C SER A 57 0.20 5.28 -0.56
N VAL A 58 0.15 4.43 -1.59
CA VAL A 58 0.43 3.00 -1.46
C VAL A 58 1.87 2.75 -1.88
N VAL A 59 2.67 2.23 -0.95
CA VAL A 59 4.07 1.91 -1.18
C VAL A 59 4.28 0.45 -0.82
N TYR A 60 4.85 -0.31 -1.75
CA TYR A 60 5.21 -1.69 -1.50
C TYR A 60 6.67 -1.77 -1.09
N ILE A 61 6.90 -2.34 0.09
CA ILE A 61 8.24 -2.50 0.66
C ILE A 61 8.55 -3.98 0.72
N HIS A 62 9.65 -4.39 0.08
CA HIS A 62 10.18 -5.73 0.15
C HIS A 62 11.49 -5.72 0.92
N ILE A 63 11.55 -6.50 1.98
CA ILE A 63 12.70 -6.58 2.88
C ILE A 63 13.29 -7.98 2.76
N LYS A 64 14.48 -8.11 2.16
CA LYS A 64 15.24 -9.38 2.18
C LYS A 64 16.29 -9.34 3.28
N ARG A 65 16.31 -10.36 4.12
CA ARG A 65 17.36 -10.54 5.14
C ARG A 65 18.54 -11.30 4.54
N ARG A 66 19.72 -10.69 4.53
CA ARG A 66 20.99 -11.29 4.10
C ARG A 66 21.88 -11.53 5.31
N LEU A 67 22.48 -12.72 5.39
CA LEU A 67 23.39 -13.07 6.47
C LEU A 67 24.76 -12.44 6.23
N MET A 68 25.35 -11.80 7.25
CA MET A 68 26.66 -11.16 7.12
C MET A 68 27.82 -12.14 6.89
N LYS A 69 27.66 -13.43 7.19
CA LYS A 69 28.69 -14.45 6.90
C LYS A 69 29.04 -14.55 5.40
N GLN A 70 28.18 -14.06 4.52
CA GLN A 70 28.40 -14.05 3.07
C GLN A 70 28.97 -12.72 2.55
N LEU A 71 29.35 -11.78 3.42
CA LEU A 71 29.93 -10.51 3.01
C LEU A 71 31.45 -10.69 2.84
N PRO A 72 32.01 -10.42 1.64
CA PRO A 72 33.45 -10.50 1.45
C PRO A 72 34.16 -9.45 2.29
N GLU A 73 35.35 -9.78 2.79
CA GLU A 73 36.14 -8.91 3.68
C GLU A 73 36.99 -7.89 2.92
N THR A 74 37.18 -8.07 1.61
CA THR A 74 37.96 -7.16 0.76
C THR A 74 37.08 -6.08 0.13
N ASP A 75 37.54 -4.84 0.15
CA ASP A 75 36.80 -3.68 -0.36
C ASP A 75 36.42 -3.83 -1.84
N GLU A 76 37.28 -4.43 -2.65
CA GLU A 76 37.03 -4.69 -4.08
C GLU A 76 35.86 -5.67 -4.29
N ALA A 77 35.80 -6.73 -3.49
CA ALA A 77 34.72 -7.72 -3.58
C ALA A 77 33.41 -7.16 -3.01
N VAL A 78 33.47 -6.25 -2.04
CA VAL A 78 32.28 -5.51 -1.57
C VAL A 78 31.74 -4.62 -2.70
N ALA A 79 32.61 -3.88 -3.38
CA ALA A 79 32.23 -3.03 -4.49
C ALA A 79 31.58 -3.83 -5.63
N GLN A 80 32.16 -4.99 -5.97
CA GLN A 80 31.58 -5.88 -6.97
C GLN A 80 30.23 -6.43 -6.54
N ARG A 81 30.09 -6.87 -5.29
CA ARG A 81 28.81 -7.35 -4.75
C ARG A 81 27.72 -6.28 -4.77
N CYS A 82 28.07 -5.03 -4.47
CA CYS A 82 27.14 -3.91 -4.56
C CYS A 82 26.64 -3.70 -5.99
N LYS A 83 27.52 -3.85 -7.00
CA LYS A 83 27.13 -3.81 -8.42
C LYS A 83 26.18 -4.95 -8.77
N ASP A 84 26.49 -6.18 -8.33
CA ASP A 84 25.66 -7.35 -8.62
C ASP A 84 24.25 -7.19 -8.03
N ILE A 85 24.13 -6.73 -6.78
CA ILE A 85 22.84 -6.43 -6.13
C ILE A 85 22.08 -5.35 -6.90
N PHE A 86 22.77 -4.31 -7.36
CA PHE A 86 22.16 -3.23 -8.12
C PHE A 86 21.60 -3.73 -9.47
N VAL A 87 22.36 -4.54 -10.20
CA VAL A 87 21.94 -5.11 -11.48
C VAL A 87 20.76 -6.07 -11.30
N GLU A 88 20.81 -6.96 -10.30
CA GLU A 88 19.70 -7.87 -9.96
C GLU A 88 18.42 -7.07 -9.67
N LYS A 89 18.55 -6.00 -8.88
CA LYS A 89 17.43 -5.15 -8.50
C LYS A 89 16.86 -4.38 -9.68
N MET A 90 17.72 -3.90 -10.59
CA MET A 90 17.26 -3.25 -11.82
C MET A 90 16.41 -4.23 -12.64
N ILE A 91 16.89 -5.44 -12.90
CA ILE A 91 16.20 -6.47 -13.68
C ILE A 91 14.89 -6.90 -13.01
N THR A 92 14.91 -7.12 -11.69
CA THR A 92 13.72 -7.54 -10.92
C THR A 92 12.65 -6.45 -10.88
N THR A 93 13.04 -5.18 -10.90
CA THR A 93 12.09 -4.05 -10.90
C THR A 93 11.52 -3.82 -12.30
N THR A 94 12.27 -4.11 -13.36
CA THR A 94 11.78 -4.01 -14.75
C THR A 94 10.88 -5.16 -15.16
N THR A 95 11.05 -6.35 -14.57
CA THR A 95 10.20 -7.49 -14.85
C THR A 95 9.00 -7.42 -13.91
N GLU A 96 7.77 -7.30 -14.44
CA GLU A 96 6.53 -7.16 -13.64
C GLU A 96 6.25 -8.33 -12.67
N GLN A 97 7.12 -9.35 -12.64
CA GLN A 97 7.20 -10.40 -11.62
C GLN A 97 7.03 -9.85 -10.19
N PHE A 98 7.63 -8.71 -9.86
CA PHE A 98 7.53 -8.13 -8.51
C PHE A 98 6.07 -7.80 -8.12
N ILE A 99 5.28 -7.29 -9.06
CA ILE A 99 3.87 -6.93 -8.80
C ILE A 99 2.99 -8.18 -8.83
N LEU A 100 3.24 -9.10 -9.76
CA LEU A 100 2.48 -10.35 -9.94
C LEU A 100 2.60 -11.31 -8.76
N ASP A 101 3.80 -11.53 -8.23
CA ASP A 101 4.04 -12.45 -7.12
C ASP A 101 3.44 -11.91 -5.80
N PHE A 102 3.38 -10.57 -5.67
CA PHE A 102 2.78 -9.89 -4.52
C PHE A 102 1.25 -9.87 -4.59
N TYR A 103 0.67 -9.55 -5.75
CA TYR A 103 -0.79 -9.55 -5.95
C TYR A 103 -1.36 -10.97 -5.86
N GLY A 104 -0.65 -11.96 -6.42
CA GLY A 104 -1.09 -13.35 -6.48
C GLY A 104 -1.28 -14.00 -5.10
N ASN A 105 -0.46 -13.67 -4.11
CA ASN A 105 -0.57 -14.27 -2.77
C ASN A 105 -1.58 -13.53 -1.87
N ALA A 106 -1.65 -12.21 -1.97
CA ALA A 106 -2.66 -11.42 -1.26
C ALA A 106 -4.09 -11.72 -1.78
N ALA A 107 -4.26 -11.85 -3.10
CA ALA A 107 -5.55 -12.14 -3.72
C ALA A 107 -6.11 -13.51 -3.30
N LYS A 108 -5.26 -14.54 -3.15
CA LYS A 108 -5.69 -15.86 -2.67
C LYS A 108 -6.27 -15.83 -1.26
N SER A 109 -5.62 -15.08 -0.35
CA SER A 109 -6.10 -14.92 1.02
C SER A 109 -7.41 -14.14 1.08
N ILE A 110 -7.52 -13.03 0.35
CA ILE A 110 -8.74 -12.20 0.30
C ILE A 110 -9.90 -13.00 -0.32
N ALA A 111 -9.65 -13.71 -1.42
CA ALA A 111 -10.66 -14.54 -2.07
C ALA A 111 -11.20 -15.63 -1.13
N ALA A 112 -10.33 -16.27 -0.34
CA ALA A 112 -10.72 -17.28 0.64
C ALA A 112 -11.59 -16.70 1.78
N VAL A 113 -11.30 -15.48 2.24
CA VAL A 113 -12.12 -14.80 3.25
C VAL A 113 -13.50 -14.45 2.68
N ILE A 114 -13.55 -13.90 1.46
CA ILE A 114 -14.81 -13.52 0.82
C ILE A 114 -15.70 -14.76 0.60
N THR A 115 -15.14 -15.87 0.10
CA THR A 115 -15.90 -17.10 -0.12
C THR A 115 -16.40 -17.69 1.19
N SER A 116 -15.57 -17.71 2.24
CA SER A 116 -15.97 -18.19 3.57
C SER A 116 -17.15 -17.40 4.15
N TRP A 117 -17.07 -16.06 4.11
CA TRP A 117 -18.15 -15.20 4.58
C TRP A 117 -19.43 -15.36 3.75
N ALA A 118 -19.32 -15.44 2.42
CA ALA A 118 -20.46 -15.68 1.56
C ALA A 118 -21.16 -17.01 1.88
N CYS A 119 -20.40 -18.07 2.16
CA CYS A 119 -20.96 -19.36 2.57
C CYS A 119 -21.70 -19.29 3.92
N ILE A 120 -21.15 -18.57 4.91
CA ILE A 120 -21.79 -18.40 6.23
C ILE A 120 -23.11 -17.63 6.09
N VAL A 121 -23.09 -16.53 5.32
CA VAL A 121 -24.28 -15.71 5.08
C VAL A 121 -25.34 -16.50 4.31
N ALA A 122 -24.95 -17.21 3.24
CA ALA A 122 -25.88 -18.04 2.48
C ALA A 122 -26.49 -19.15 3.35
N TYR A 123 -25.68 -19.82 4.19
CA TYR A 123 -26.19 -20.81 5.14
C TYR A 123 -27.15 -20.20 6.15
N GLY A 124 -26.83 -19.02 6.69
CA GLY A 124 -27.70 -18.27 7.59
C GLY A 124 -29.04 -17.90 6.96
N ILE A 125 -29.02 -17.44 5.70
CA ILE A 125 -30.23 -17.14 4.93
C ILE A 125 -31.06 -18.41 4.70
N LEU A 126 -30.44 -19.53 4.28
CA LEU A 126 -31.15 -20.79 4.06
C LEU A 126 -31.77 -21.32 5.35
N LYS A 127 -31.02 -21.29 6.45
CA LYS A 127 -31.54 -21.68 7.77
C LYS A 127 -32.65 -20.75 8.24
N PHE A 128 -32.49 -19.44 8.06
CA PHE A 128 -33.52 -18.46 8.41
C PHE A 128 -34.79 -18.63 7.57
N LEU A 129 -34.68 -18.90 6.26
CA LEU A 129 -35.81 -19.18 5.37
C LEU A 129 -36.47 -20.53 5.65
N GLN A 130 -35.72 -21.53 6.13
CA GLN A 130 -36.30 -22.81 6.56
C GLN A 130 -36.99 -22.70 7.91
N TRP A 131 -36.41 -21.96 8.85
CA TRP A 131 -36.94 -21.80 10.20
C TRP A 131 -38.14 -20.86 10.24
N SER A 132 -38.11 -19.88 9.35
CA SER A 132 -39.17 -18.91 9.23
C SER A 132 -39.95 -19.24 7.96
N SER A 133 -41.19 -19.70 8.10
CA SER A 133 -42.18 -19.78 7.01
C SER A 133 -42.57 -18.38 6.49
N LEU A 134 -41.63 -17.42 6.44
CA LEU A 134 -41.80 -16.01 6.12
C LEU A 134 -42.29 -15.77 4.70
N LEU A 135 -41.97 -16.66 3.76
CA LEU A 135 -42.48 -16.59 2.38
C LEU A 135 -43.83 -17.31 2.22
N SER A 136 -44.26 -18.11 3.21
CA SER A 136 -45.56 -18.80 3.18
C SER A 136 -46.61 -18.04 3.99
N SER A 137 -46.21 -17.30 5.02
CA SER A 137 -47.07 -16.40 5.80
C SER A 137 -47.06 -14.99 5.23
N TRP A 138 -48.24 -14.44 4.96
CA TRP A 138 -48.41 -13.08 4.42
C TRP A 138 -47.73 -12.00 5.29
N LYS A 139 -47.63 -12.24 6.61
CA LYS A 139 -46.95 -11.35 7.56
C LYS A 139 -45.43 -11.31 7.35
N GLY A 140 -44.85 -12.40 6.88
CA GLY A 140 -43.40 -12.49 6.64
C GLY A 140 -42.95 -11.81 5.35
N ILE A 141 -43.77 -11.92 4.29
CA ILE A 141 -43.58 -11.17 3.04
C ILE A 141 -43.65 -9.66 3.31
N ALA A 142 -44.61 -9.22 4.13
CA ALA A 142 -44.72 -7.81 4.49
C ALA A 142 -43.49 -7.30 5.27
N LEU A 143 -42.99 -8.07 6.25
CA LEU A 143 -41.77 -7.72 7.00
C LEU A 143 -40.52 -7.71 6.12
N SER A 144 -40.40 -8.65 5.17
CA SER A 144 -39.29 -8.71 4.21
C SER A 144 -39.30 -7.52 3.25
N ALA A 145 -40.47 -7.19 2.69
CA ALA A 145 -40.63 -6.02 1.82
C ALA A 145 -40.34 -4.71 2.55
N TYR A 146 -40.77 -4.60 3.81
CA TYR A 146 -40.45 -3.45 4.66
C TYR A 146 -38.95 -3.31 4.93
N GLY A 147 -38.26 -4.41 5.24
CA GLY A 147 -36.81 -4.42 5.41
C GLY A 147 -36.06 -4.00 4.13
N LEU A 148 -36.45 -4.53 2.97
CA LEU A 148 -35.86 -4.16 1.68
C LEU A 148 -36.10 -2.68 1.32
N ALA A 149 -37.27 -2.14 1.63
CA ALA A 149 -37.59 -0.73 1.44
C ALA A 149 -36.69 0.17 2.31
N ILE A 150 -36.49 -0.19 3.58
CA ILE A 150 -35.59 0.55 4.48
C ILE A 150 -34.15 0.53 3.95
N VAL A 151 -33.64 -0.63 3.55
CA VAL A 151 -32.28 -0.76 3.01
C VAL A 151 -32.12 0.08 1.74
N SER A 152 -33.13 0.10 0.88
CA SER A 152 -33.12 0.91 -0.35
C SER A 152 -33.14 2.42 -0.07
N ILE A 153 -33.90 2.87 0.93
CA ILE A 153 -33.92 4.26 1.39
C ILE A 153 -32.57 4.66 1.98
N LEU A 154 -31.99 3.82 2.85
CA LEU A 154 -30.67 4.05 3.42
C LEU A 154 -29.59 4.13 2.34
N MET A 155 -29.64 3.25 1.34
CA MET A 155 -28.73 3.29 0.19
C MET A 155 -28.85 4.62 -0.60
N GLN A 156 -30.07 5.09 -0.85
CA GLN A 156 -30.28 6.37 -1.54
C GLN A 156 -29.75 7.56 -0.71
N ILE A 157 -29.98 7.55 0.60
CA ILE A 157 -29.46 8.58 1.52
C ILE A 157 -27.92 8.61 1.47
N LEU A 158 -27.26 7.45 1.51
CA LEU A 158 -25.81 7.36 1.44
C LEU A 158 -25.26 7.86 0.09
N ILE A 159 -25.94 7.58 -1.02
CA ILE A 159 -25.57 8.10 -2.34
C ILE A 159 -25.70 9.63 -2.39
N LEU A 160 -26.77 10.19 -1.81
CA LEU A 160 -26.96 11.63 -1.67
C LEU A 160 -25.86 12.29 -0.81
N PHE A 161 -25.47 11.66 0.31
CA PHE A 161 -24.35 12.12 1.13
C PHE A 161 -23.01 12.04 0.39
N THR A 162 -22.78 10.98 -0.37
CA THR A 162 -21.55 10.82 -1.17
C THR A 162 -21.43 11.92 -2.24
N GLN A 163 -22.55 12.36 -2.81
CA GLN A 163 -22.57 13.48 -3.76
C GLN A 163 -22.34 14.83 -3.07
N SER A 164 -22.76 14.98 -1.80
CA SER A 164 -22.64 16.24 -1.04
C SER A 164 -21.20 16.63 -0.67
N GLU A 165 -20.29 15.66 -0.55
CA GLU A 165 -18.86 15.94 -0.34
C GLU A 165 -18.15 16.43 -1.61
N ARG A 166 -18.75 16.24 -2.80
CA ARG A 166 -18.15 16.63 -4.09
C ARG A 166 -18.59 18.01 -4.59
N SER A 167 -19.49 18.70 -3.88
CA SER A 167 -20.00 20.03 -4.25
C SER A 167 -19.61 21.10 -3.23
N ASN A 168 -18.31 21.36 -3.11
CA ASN A 168 -17.85 22.72 -2.83
C ASN A 168 -17.32 23.34 -4.14
N PRO A 169 -18.16 23.97 -4.98
CA PRO A 169 -17.68 24.68 -6.15
C PRO A 169 -17.13 26.04 -5.69
N ALA A 170 -15.84 26.25 -5.97
CA ALA A 170 -15.22 27.54 -6.24
C ALA A 170 -15.70 28.73 -5.38
N ALA A 171 -14.88 29.07 -4.38
CA ALA A 171 -14.79 30.43 -3.86
C ALA A 171 -14.64 31.43 -5.04
N LYS A 172 -15.75 32.06 -5.38
CA LYS A 172 -15.93 33.39 -5.98
C LYS A 172 -14.62 34.08 -6.43
N VAL A 173 -14.12 33.72 -7.60
CA VAL A 173 -13.12 34.55 -8.31
C VAL A 173 -13.89 35.50 -9.22
N ALA A 174 -13.87 36.78 -8.85
CA ALA A 174 -14.49 37.87 -9.61
C ALA A 174 -13.85 38.01 -11.02
N PRO A 175 -14.59 38.48 -12.04
CA PRO A 175 -14.04 38.69 -13.37
C PRO A 175 -13.09 39.89 -13.38
N ARG A 176 -11.85 39.66 -13.81
CA ARG A 176 -10.83 40.71 -14.01
C ARG A 176 -11.16 41.49 -15.28
N LYS A 177 -11.40 42.81 -15.17
CA LYS A 177 -11.57 43.72 -16.32
C LYS A 177 -10.30 43.72 -17.20
N PRO A 178 -10.41 43.70 -18.54
CA PRO A 178 -9.26 43.87 -19.41
C PRO A 178 -8.88 45.35 -19.55
N PRO A 179 -7.57 45.71 -19.65
CA PRO A 179 -7.13 47.06 -19.94
C PRO A 179 -7.21 47.37 -21.45
N LYS A 180 -7.23 48.67 -21.75
CA LYS A 180 -7.59 49.34 -23.00
C LYS A 180 -6.32 49.81 -23.76
N ASN A 181 -6.27 49.54 -25.08
CA ASN A 181 -5.46 50.16 -26.17
C ASN A 181 -3.91 49.98 -26.08
N ASP A 182 -3.07 49.82 -27.13
CA ASP A 182 -3.12 50.03 -28.59
C ASP A 182 -1.95 49.22 -29.27
N PRO A 183 -1.75 49.24 -30.62
CA PRO A 183 -1.30 48.07 -31.40
C PRO A 183 0.21 48.00 -31.68
N GLN A 184 0.80 46.80 -31.57
CA GLN A 184 2.03 46.49 -32.30
C GLN A 184 2.10 45.01 -32.71
N SER A 185 1.97 44.82 -34.02
CA SER A 185 2.03 43.57 -34.77
C SER A 185 3.45 42.98 -34.81
N PRO A 186 3.62 41.67 -34.55
CA PRO A 186 4.79 40.91 -34.98
C PRO A 186 4.46 39.80 -36.01
N ASN A 187 3.34 39.91 -36.73
CA ASN A 187 2.94 38.88 -37.71
C ASN A 187 3.41 39.16 -39.15
N SER A 188 4.28 40.15 -39.36
CA SER A 188 4.87 40.47 -40.67
C SER A 188 6.14 39.67 -41.01
N LEU A 189 6.70 38.90 -40.07
CA LEU A 189 7.95 38.15 -40.29
C LEU A 189 7.77 36.72 -40.82
N TRP A 190 6.55 36.17 -40.80
CA TRP A 190 6.29 34.80 -41.29
C TRP A 190 5.75 34.75 -42.73
N LYS A 191 5.46 35.90 -43.36
CA LYS A 191 4.91 35.96 -44.74
C LYS A 191 5.96 36.19 -45.84
N LEU A 192 7.24 36.36 -45.51
CA LEU A 192 8.35 36.54 -46.48
C LEU A 192 9.27 35.31 -46.61
N LEU A 193 8.94 34.20 -45.93
CA LEU A 193 9.74 32.95 -45.95
C LEU A 193 9.06 31.79 -46.71
N LEU A 194 7.94 32.05 -47.37
CA LEU A 194 7.15 31.04 -48.11
C LEU A 194 6.64 31.55 -49.48
N ALA A 195 7.30 32.54 -50.08
CA ALA A 195 7.08 32.96 -51.47
C ALA A 195 8.42 33.20 -52.16
#